data_AF-A0AAV5G670-F1
#
_entry.id   AF-A0AAV5G670-F1
#
_cell.length_a   1.000
_cell.length_b   1.000
_cell.length_c   1.000
_cell.angle_alpha   90.00
_cell.angle_beta   90.00
_cell.angle_gamma   90.00
#
_symmetry.space_group_name_H-M   'P 1'
#
loop_
_entity.id
_entity.type
_entity.pdbx_description
1 polymer ?
#
loop_
_entity_poly.entity_id
_entity_poly.type
_entity_poly.pdbx_seq_one_letter_code
_entity_poly.pdbx_strand_id
1 'polypeptide(L)'
;MSFFENIAAALDAEGIESRVNDDIMFVPITSDLEIQFVEIDQLLPAANVYIAAADVDEDDEDFEAVLVSVAFSVEDAVESVARHIATDQVVTVLRDLLEGTDERIAELEFIQDEFNPNLVVAEVANDSELRVLVETVDGVPSAIVRFLSFAYTEDEFDEGDDTSEIDDYDDATIQELWDVDAEQGVDSEEPLSDDEYQALLESSIANGAEPIIEIPAETLELGTYIDFDRLFDVLGLVAERALDWESQLVPFDSDEFDEPDVYDIYGEDTLDEELESEFAEYNDEDDEDDDEDDDLEIHELSGSRESLDAEDDEDDEED
;
A
#
# COMPACT_ATOMS: atom_id res chain seq x y z
N MET A 1 -3.62 33.68 -27.85
CA MET A 1 -4.60 32.82 -27.19
C MET A 1 -4.82 33.39 -25.81
N SER A 2 -6.07 33.48 -25.36
CA SER A 2 -6.37 33.89 -23.99
C SER A 2 -5.88 32.83 -23.00
N PHE A 3 -5.77 33.18 -21.72
CA PHE A 3 -5.39 32.22 -20.68
C PHE A 3 -6.34 31.02 -20.66
N PHE A 4 -7.65 31.27 -20.74
CA PHE A 4 -8.69 30.23 -20.85
C PHE A 4 -8.61 29.39 -22.13
N GLU A 5 -8.28 29.95 -23.29
CA GLU A 5 -8.08 29.13 -24.49
C GLU A 5 -6.92 28.14 -24.32
N ASN A 6 -5.85 28.55 -23.62
CA ASN A 6 -4.73 27.64 -23.35
C ASN A 6 -5.10 26.55 -22.34
N ILE A 7 -5.87 26.88 -21.29
CA ILE A 7 -6.37 25.89 -20.34
C ILE A 7 -7.31 24.90 -21.05
N ALA A 8 -8.26 25.39 -21.85
CA ALA A 8 -9.19 24.53 -22.57
C ALA A 8 -8.47 23.58 -23.54
N ALA A 9 -7.45 24.07 -24.26
CA ALA A 9 -6.64 23.24 -25.14
C ALA A 9 -5.81 22.18 -24.38
N ALA A 10 -5.34 22.51 -23.18
CA ALA A 10 -4.61 21.57 -22.34
C ALA A 10 -5.53 20.49 -21.74
N LEU A 11 -6.72 20.88 -21.27
CA LEU A 11 -7.75 19.96 -20.78
C LEU A 11 -8.26 19.02 -21.88
N ASP A 12 -8.49 19.53 -23.09
CA ASP A 12 -8.90 18.72 -24.25
C ASP A 12 -7.84 17.67 -24.62
N ALA A 13 -6.56 17.99 -24.46
CA ALA A 13 -5.47 17.02 -24.67
C ALA A 13 -5.48 15.87 -23.65
N GLU A 14 -6.04 16.09 -22.46
CA GLU A 14 -6.29 15.06 -21.44
C GLU A 14 -7.68 14.41 -21.56
N GLY A 15 -8.46 14.79 -22.58
CA GLY A 15 -9.82 14.29 -22.79
C GLY A 15 -10.86 14.87 -21.83
N ILE A 16 -10.54 15.98 -21.15
CA ILE A 16 -11.42 16.67 -20.21
C ILE A 16 -12.18 17.77 -20.95
N GLU A 17 -13.52 17.70 -20.91
CA GLU A 17 -14.38 18.71 -21.52
C GLU A 17 -14.36 20.02 -20.71
N SER A 18 -14.41 21.16 -21.40
CA SER A 18 -14.52 22.47 -20.75
C SER A 18 -15.47 23.39 -21.52
N ARG A 19 -16.18 24.27 -20.78
CA ARG A 19 -17.09 25.28 -21.33
C ARG A 19 -16.67 26.66 -20.85
N VAL A 20 -16.58 27.63 -21.75
CA VAL A 20 -16.20 29.02 -21.42
C VAL A 20 -17.39 29.94 -21.68
N ASN A 21 -17.84 30.64 -20.64
CA ASN A 21 -18.86 31.69 -20.73
C ASN A 21 -18.30 32.99 -20.14
N ASP A 22 -18.15 34.01 -20.99
CA ASP A 22 -17.63 35.33 -20.62
C ASP A 22 -16.28 35.24 -19.87
N ASP A 23 -16.26 35.59 -18.57
CA ASP A 23 -15.08 35.65 -17.70
C ASP A 23 -14.91 34.38 -16.82
N ILE A 24 -15.75 33.35 -17.03
CA ILE A 24 -15.74 32.11 -16.25
C ILE A 24 -15.60 30.90 -17.18
N MET A 25 -14.66 30.01 -16.84
CA MET A 25 -14.58 28.68 -17.43
C MET A 25 -15.13 27.64 -16.45
N PHE A 26 -15.90 26.68 -16.95
CA PHE A 26 -16.44 25.57 -16.18
C PHE A 26 -15.90 24.25 -16.73
N VAL A 27 -15.61 23.33 -15.82
CA VAL A 27 -15.11 21.99 -16.11
C VAL A 27 -15.97 20.99 -15.33
N PRO A 28 -16.83 20.21 -16.00
CA PRO A 28 -17.64 19.19 -15.32
C PRO A 28 -16.75 18.07 -14.77
N ILE A 29 -16.96 17.67 -13.52
CA ILE A 29 -16.35 16.46 -12.93
C ILE A 29 -17.38 15.34 -12.95
N THR A 30 -18.56 15.59 -12.40
CA THR A 30 -19.70 14.66 -12.38
C THR A 30 -20.99 15.36 -12.78
N SER A 31 -22.09 14.60 -12.82
CA SER A 31 -23.42 15.15 -13.02
C SER A 31 -23.81 16.21 -11.97
N ASP A 32 -23.22 16.13 -10.78
CA ASP A 32 -23.59 16.97 -9.63
C ASP A 32 -22.50 18.00 -9.26
N LEU A 33 -21.28 17.88 -9.77
CA LEU A 33 -20.13 18.73 -9.41
C LEU A 33 -19.37 19.27 -10.63
N GLU A 34 -18.97 20.54 -10.54
CA GLU A 34 -18.12 21.19 -11.52
C GLU A 34 -17.07 22.12 -10.89
N ILE A 35 -15.96 22.31 -11.61
CA ILE A 35 -14.91 23.27 -11.27
C ILE A 35 -15.14 24.54 -12.06
N GLN A 36 -15.05 25.69 -11.39
CA GLN A 36 -15.16 27.01 -12.01
C GLN A 36 -13.85 27.79 -11.88
N PHE A 37 -13.33 28.25 -13.00
CA PHE A 37 -12.18 29.16 -13.07
C PHE A 37 -12.68 30.58 -13.29
N VAL A 38 -12.33 31.48 -12.37
CA VAL A 38 -12.64 32.91 -12.47
C VAL A 38 -11.33 33.69 -12.65
N GLU A 39 -11.22 34.43 -13.76
CA GLU A 39 -10.00 35.19 -14.08
C GLU A 39 -9.76 36.31 -13.05
N ILE A 40 -8.54 36.39 -12.52
CA ILE A 40 -8.16 37.38 -11.51
C ILE A 40 -7.54 38.61 -12.17
N ASP A 41 -6.71 38.41 -13.19
CA ASP A 41 -5.93 39.45 -13.84
C ASP A 41 -5.76 39.19 -15.35
N GLN A 42 -5.95 40.23 -16.16
CA GLN A 42 -5.91 40.15 -17.64
C GLN A 42 -4.49 40.20 -18.22
N LEU A 43 -3.48 40.56 -17.41
CA LEU A 43 -2.08 40.69 -17.81
C LEU A 43 -1.22 39.55 -17.29
N LEU A 44 -1.63 38.93 -16.18
CA LEU A 44 -0.95 37.79 -15.58
C LEU A 44 -1.89 36.58 -15.60
N PRO A 45 -1.48 35.42 -16.16
CA PRO A 45 -2.31 34.21 -16.17
C PRO A 45 -2.60 33.77 -14.73
N ALA A 46 -3.75 34.16 -14.19
CA ALA A 46 -4.17 33.82 -12.84
C ALA A 46 -5.68 33.63 -12.78
N ALA A 47 -6.11 32.52 -12.18
CA ALA A 47 -7.52 32.21 -11.95
C ALA A 47 -7.75 31.65 -10.55
N ASN A 48 -8.84 32.07 -9.93
CA ASN A 48 -9.36 31.40 -8.75
C ASN A 48 -10.11 30.14 -9.19
N VAL A 49 -9.90 29.04 -8.48
CA VAL A 49 -10.51 27.75 -8.78
C VAL A 49 -11.52 27.43 -7.68
N TYR A 50 -12.77 27.31 -8.08
CA TYR A 50 -13.89 26.99 -7.19
C TYR A 50 -14.46 25.61 -7.52
N ILE A 51 -15.00 24.93 -6.52
CA ILE A 51 -15.88 23.78 -6.72
C ILE A 51 -17.31 24.21 -6.40
N ALA A 52 -18.22 23.87 -7.28
CA ALA A 52 -19.64 24.16 -7.16
C ALA A 52 -20.49 22.97 -7.59
N ALA A 53 -21.74 22.94 -7.12
CA ALA A 53 -22.71 22.00 -7.63
C ALA A 53 -23.15 22.38 -9.05
N ALA A 54 -23.28 21.40 -9.94
CA ALA A 54 -23.51 21.61 -11.37
C ALA A 54 -24.94 22.05 -11.75
N ASP A 55 -25.92 21.87 -10.86
CA ASP A 55 -27.37 22.13 -11.11
C ASP A 55 -27.89 23.44 -10.47
N VAL A 56 -27.00 24.36 -10.08
CA VAL A 56 -27.42 25.62 -9.44
C VAL A 56 -27.55 26.72 -10.49
N ASP A 57 -28.75 27.30 -10.60
CA ASP A 57 -29.04 28.44 -11.49
C ASP A 57 -28.21 29.67 -11.06
N GLU A 58 -27.72 30.45 -12.02
CA GLU A 58 -26.89 31.65 -11.80
C GLU A 58 -27.59 32.75 -10.94
N ASP A 59 -28.91 32.64 -10.74
CA ASP A 59 -29.73 33.56 -9.96
C ASP A 59 -29.95 33.10 -8.49
N ASP A 60 -29.40 31.95 -8.07
CA ASP A 60 -29.57 31.45 -6.70
C ASP A 60 -28.63 32.19 -5.72
N GLU A 61 -29.20 33.00 -4.83
CA GLU A 61 -28.48 33.82 -3.86
C GLU A 61 -27.82 32.99 -2.73
N ASP A 62 -28.16 31.68 -2.63
CA ASP A 62 -27.59 30.67 -1.73
C ASP A 62 -26.53 29.78 -2.44
N PHE A 63 -25.89 30.29 -3.50
CA PHE A 63 -24.80 29.61 -4.22
C PHE A 63 -23.57 29.37 -3.34
N GLU A 64 -23.27 28.10 -3.04
CA GLU A 64 -22.13 27.70 -2.21
C GLU A 64 -20.95 27.21 -3.07
N ALA A 65 -20.28 28.15 -3.76
CA ALA A 65 -18.99 27.85 -4.38
C ALA A 65 -17.86 27.96 -3.36
N VAL A 66 -17.07 26.90 -3.23
CA VAL A 66 -15.94 26.84 -2.30
C VAL A 66 -14.65 27.09 -3.08
N LEU A 67 -13.88 28.11 -2.67
CA LEU A 67 -12.54 28.34 -3.21
C LEU A 67 -11.61 27.21 -2.74
N VAL A 68 -11.09 26.43 -3.67
CA VAL A 68 -10.22 25.28 -3.36
C VAL A 68 -8.76 25.54 -3.72
N SER A 69 -8.49 26.32 -4.76
CA SER A 69 -7.12 26.63 -5.18
C SER A 69 -7.04 27.92 -6.00
N VAL A 70 -5.81 28.34 -6.32
CA VAL A 70 -5.52 29.44 -7.24
C VAL A 70 -4.47 28.93 -8.22
N ALA A 71 -4.73 29.07 -9.52
CA ALA A 71 -3.82 28.67 -10.58
C ALA A 71 -3.09 29.90 -11.14
N PHE A 72 -1.76 29.85 -11.22
CA PHE A 72 -0.92 30.92 -11.79
C PHE A 72 -0.31 30.54 -13.16
N SER A 73 -0.61 29.34 -13.63
CA SER A 73 -0.16 28.80 -14.91
C SER A 73 -1.24 27.89 -15.50
N VAL A 74 -1.05 27.50 -16.76
CA VAL A 74 -1.94 26.51 -17.41
C VAL A 74 -1.72 25.14 -16.77
N GLU A 75 -0.47 24.80 -16.45
CA GLU A 75 -0.13 23.54 -15.79
C GLU A 75 -0.78 23.44 -14.40
N ASP A 76 -0.73 24.51 -13.60
CA ASP A 76 -1.34 24.55 -12.26
C ASP A 76 -2.87 24.37 -12.34
N ALA A 77 -3.50 24.96 -13.36
CA ALA A 77 -4.93 24.85 -13.58
C ALA A 77 -5.32 23.41 -13.88
N VAL A 78 -4.60 22.77 -14.80
CA VAL A 78 -4.83 21.37 -15.20
C VAL A 78 -4.57 20.41 -14.03
N GLU A 79 -3.46 20.59 -13.30
CA GLU A 79 -3.15 19.77 -12.12
C GLU A 79 -4.24 19.90 -11.05
N SER A 80 -4.75 21.12 -10.83
CA SER A 80 -5.86 21.33 -9.91
C SER A 80 -7.11 20.60 -10.37
N VAL A 81 -7.45 20.62 -11.66
CA VAL A 81 -8.59 19.84 -12.17
C VAL A 81 -8.37 18.35 -11.94
N ALA A 82 -7.22 17.82 -12.41
CA ALA A 82 -6.89 16.40 -12.34
C ALA A 82 -6.98 15.85 -10.91
N ARG A 83 -6.47 16.60 -9.92
CA ARG A 83 -6.55 16.20 -8.50
C ARG A 83 -7.99 16.02 -8.00
N HIS A 84 -8.88 16.93 -8.37
CA HIS A 84 -10.28 16.86 -7.92
C HIS A 84 -11.06 15.78 -8.67
N ILE A 85 -10.80 15.59 -9.97
CA ILE A 85 -11.34 14.46 -10.73
C ILE A 85 -10.89 13.14 -10.10
N ALA A 86 -9.60 12.99 -9.78
CA ALA A 86 -9.08 11.79 -9.14
C ALA A 86 -9.75 11.52 -7.79
N THR A 87 -9.94 12.56 -6.98
CA THR A 87 -10.59 12.43 -5.66
C THR A 87 -12.04 12.01 -5.79
N ASP A 88 -12.78 12.60 -6.74
CA ASP A 88 -14.17 12.23 -7.01
C ASP A 88 -14.30 10.80 -7.54
N GLN A 89 -13.39 10.36 -8.40
CA GLN A 89 -13.33 8.98 -8.88
C GLN A 89 -13.10 7.98 -7.73
N VAL A 90 -12.17 8.27 -6.81
CA VAL A 90 -11.96 7.44 -5.60
C VAL A 90 -13.24 7.33 -4.79
N VAL A 91 -13.92 8.45 -4.52
CA VAL A 91 -15.18 8.48 -3.77
C VAL A 91 -16.27 7.69 -4.48
N THR A 92 -16.39 7.83 -5.80
CA THR A 92 -17.36 7.11 -6.61
C THR A 92 -17.12 5.60 -6.56
N VAL A 93 -15.87 5.15 -6.73
CA VAL A 93 -15.51 3.73 -6.68
C VAL A 93 -15.76 3.15 -5.30
N LEU A 94 -15.39 3.86 -4.22
CA LEU A 94 -15.67 3.43 -2.86
C LEU A 94 -17.18 3.29 -2.61
N ARG A 95 -17.98 4.24 -3.09
CA ARG A 95 -19.44 4.15 -3.00
C ARG A 95 -19.97 2.94 -3.77
N ASP A 96 -19.49 2.71 -4.99
CA ASP A 96 -19.94 1.59 -5.83
C ASP A 96 -19.60 0.23 -5.21
N LEU A 97 -18.45 0.12 -4.55
CA LEU A 97 -18.05 -1.06 -3.77
C LEU A 97 -18.96 -1.27 -2.56
N LEU A 98 -19.25 -0.21 -1.78
CA LEU A 98 -20.10 -0.28 -0.59
C LEU A 98 -21.57 -0.55 -0.91
N GLU A 99 -22.07 0.01 -2.01
CA GLU A 99 -23.47 -0.16 -2.44
C GLU A 99 -23.70 -1.45 -3.24
N GLY A 100 -22.63 -2.11 -3.72
CA GLY A 100 -22.73 -3.29 -4.56
C GLY A 100 -23.45 -3.00 -5.89
N THR A 101 -23.19 -1.82 -6.48
CA THR A 101 -23.91 -1.34 -7.68
C THR A 101 -23.63 -2.22 -8.91
N ASP A 102 -22.46 -2.87 -8.96
CA ASP A 102 -22.04 -3.73 -10.06
C ASP A 102 -22.44 -5.21 -9.83
N GLU A 103 -23.01 -5.85 -10.87
CA GLU A 103 -23.50 -7.23 -10.79
C GLU A 103 -22.40 -8.25 -10.49
N ARG A 104 -21.14 -7.95 -10.85
CA ARG A 104 -19.98 -8.84 -10.65
C ARG A 104 -19.59 -8.98 -9.18
N ILE A 105 -19.93 -7.99 -8.37
CA ILE A 105 -19.62 -7.97 -6.92
C ILE A 105 -20.88 -8.10 -6.06
N ALA A 106 -22.03 -8.43 -6.66
CA ALA A 106 -23.31 -8.49 -5.94
C ALA A 106 -23.34 -9.55 -4.81
N GLU A 107 -22.42 -10.51 -4.83
CA GLU A 107 -22.25 -11.53 -3.78
C GLU A 107 -21.25 -11.11 -2.69
N LEU A 108 -20.53 -9.99 -2.87
CA LEU A 108 -19.56 -9.45 -1.93
C LEU A 108 -20.20 -8.33 -1.11
N GLU A 109 -20.14 -8.43 0.22
CA GLU A 109 -20.61 -7.39 1.13
C GLU A 109 -19.41 -6.61 1.67
N PHE A 110 -19.13 -5.44 1.08
CA PHE A 110 -18.05 -4.56 1.53
C PHE A 110 -18.49 -3.66 2.68
N ILE A 111 -17.60 -3.51 3.66
CA ILE A 111 -17.73 -2.59 4.78
C ILE A 111 -16.50 -1.67 4.78
N GLN A 112 -16.69 -0.39 5.10
CA GLN A 112 -15.59 0.55 5.25
C GLN A 112 -14.81 0.26 6.54
N ASP A 113 -13.49 0.26 6.45
CA ASP A 113 -12.60 0.12 7.59
C ASP A 113 -12.74 1.29 8.58
N GLU A 114 -12.62 1.00 9.88
CA GLU A 114 -12.82 2.02 10.93
C GLU A 114 -11.66 3.02 11.03
N PHE A 115 -10.45 2.62 10.63
CA PHE A 115 -9.24 3.42 10.74
C PHE A 115 -8.91 4.11 9.41
N ASN A 116 -9.27 3.50 8.29
CA ASN A 116 -8.93 3.94 6.95
C ASN A 116 -10.18 4.10 6.07
N PRO A 117 -10.68 5.33 5.84
CA PRO A 117 -11.89 5.54 5.04
C PRO A 117 -11.72 5.15 3.55
N ASN A 118 -10.48 4.99 3.10
CA ASN A 118 -10.15 4.59 1.74
C ASN A 118 -10.05 3.06 1.59
N LEU A 119 -10.18 2.30 2.68
CA LEU A 119 -10.11 0.85 2.70
C LEU A 119 -11.51 0.29 2.88
N VAL A 120 -11.89 -0.64 2.02
CA VAL A 120 -13.09 -1.47 2.19
C VAL A 120 -12.68 -2.93 2.32
N VAL A 121 -13.39 -3.63 3.20
CA VAL A 121 -13.15 -5.03 3.55
C VAL A 121 -14.42 -5.82 3.30
N ALA A 122 -14.31 -6.97 2.66
CA ALA A 122 -15.39 -7.94 2.52
C ALA A 122 -14.94 -9.29 3.05
N GLU A 123 -15.79 -9.92 3.87
CA GLU A 123 -15.58 -11.30 4.30
C GLU A 123 -15.81 -12.24 3.10
N VAL A 124 -14.86 -13.13 2.84
CA VAL A 124 -14.90 -14.08 1.73
C VAL A 124 -14.49 -15.47 2.22
N ALA A 125 -15.02 -16.52 1.60
CA ALA A 125 -14.77 -17.90 2.04
C ALA A 125 -15.16 -18.14 3.52
N ASN A 126 -14.39 -18.92 4.29
CA ASN A 126 -14.73 -19.27 5.67
C ASN A 126 -13.97 -18.39 6.68
N ASP A 127 -12.68 -18.17 6.43
CA ASP A 127 -11.74 -17.50 7.32
C ASP A 127 -10.82 -16.57 6.51
N SER A 128 -11.37 -15.88 5.51
CA SER A 128 -10.61 -15.01 4.62
C SER A 128 -11.28 -13.65 4.42
N GLU A 129 -10.48 -12.64 4.11
CA GLU A 129 -10.93 -11.28 3.87
C GLU A 129 -10.37 -10.74 2.56
N LEU A 130 -11.21 -10.03 1.83
CA LEU A 130 -10.83 -9.26 0.65
C LEU A 130 -10.74 -7.78 1.02
N ARG A 131 -9.55 -7.21 0.88
CA ARG A 131 -9.26 -5.81 1.20
C ARG A 131 -9.00 -5.03 -0.08
N VAL A 132 -9.72 -3.92 -0.27
CA VAL A 132 -9.56 -3.02 -1.40
C VAL A 132 -9.27 -1.62 -0.88
N LEU A 133 -8.03 -1.16 -1.08
CA LEU A 133 -7.58 0.19 -0.75
C LEU A 133 -7.65 1.06 -2.01
N VAL A 134 -8.47 2.11 -1.99
CA VAL A 134 -8.62 3.03 -3.12
C VAL A 134 -8.00 4.37 -2.77
N GLU A 135 -6.90 4.73 -3.43
CA GLU A 135 -6.15 5.96 -3.17
C GLU A 135 -5.65 6.61 -4.45
N THR A 136 -5.15 7.84 -4.34
CA THR A 136 -4.58 8.57 -5.49
C THR A 136 -3.07 8.52 -5.43
N VAL A 137 -2.44 7.78 -6.35
CA VAL A 137 -0.98 7.66 -6.48
C VAL A 137 -0.52 8.51 -7.65
N ASP A 138 0.39 9.46 -7.42
CA ASP A 138 0.89 10.40 -8.44
C ASP A 138 -0.21 11.15 -9.22
N GLY A 139 -1.35 11.44 -8.56
CA GLY A 139 -2.50 12.10 -9.19
C GLY A 139 -3.42 11.15 -9.97
N VAL A 140 -3.11 9.85 -10.02
CA VAL A 140 -3.91 8.82 -10.68
C VAL A 140 -4.65 7.99 -9.64
N PRO A 141 -5.99 7.91 -9.69
CA PRO A 141 -6.75 7.10 -8.76
C PRO A 141 -6.49 5.61 -9.05
N SER A 142 -6.13 4.88 -8.00
CA SER A 142 -5.63 3.51 -8.06
C SER A 142 -6.24 2.68 -6.94
N ALA A 143 -6.64 1.46 -7.25
CA ALA A 143 -7.15 0.50 -6.28
C ALA A 143 -6.15 -0.64 -6.07
N ILE A 144 -5.76 -0.88 -4.83
CA ILE A 144 -4.87 -1.96 -4.41
C ILE A 144 -5.73 -3.05 -3.79
N VAL A 145 -5.64 -4.27 -4.32
CA VAL A 145 -6.46 -5.39 -3.87
C VAL A 145 -5.58 -6.45 -3.21
N ARG A 146 -5.98 -6.89 -2.02
CA ARG A 146 -5.28 -7.92 -1.24
C ARG A 146 -6.29 -8.93 -0.72
N PHE A 147 -5.94 -10.20 -0.79
CA PHE A 147 -6.69 -11.29 -0.18
C PHE A 147 -5.88 -11.77 1.03
N LEU A 148 -6.51 -11.83 2.19
CA LEU A 148 -5.92 -12.34 3.42
C LEU A 148 -6.62 -13.62 3.80
N SER A 149 -5.85 -14.66 4.08
CA SER A 149 -6.36 -15.91 4.64
C SER A 149 -5.88 -16.06 6.07
N PHE A 150 -6.81 -16.17 7.00
CA PHE A 150 -6.56 -16.47 8.41
C PHE A 150 -6.65 -17.98 8.56
N ALA A 151 -5.60 -18.66 8.14
CA ALA A 151 -5.52 -20.10 8.31
C ALA A 151 -5.24 -20.40 9.80
N TYR A 152 -6.29 -20.76 10.54
CA TYR A 152 -6.12 -21.44 11.81
C TYR A 152 -5.78 -22.90 11.51
N THR A 153 -4.51 -23.30 11.63
CA THR A 153 -4.25 -24.74 11.76
C THR A 153 -4.64 -25.13 13.19
N GLU A 154 -5.54 -26.12 13.35
CA GLU A 154 -5.79 -26.73 14.67
C GLU A 154 -4.49 -27.30 15.28
N ASP A 155 -3.49 -27.57 14.43
CA ASP A 155 -2.18 -28.11 14.77
C ASP A 155 -1.19 -27.04 15.32
N GLU A 156 -1.33 -25.73 15.01
CA GLU A 156 -0.49 -24.67 15.62
C GLU A 156 -0.69 -24.52 17.14
N PHE A 157 -1.80 -25.01 17.67
CA PHE A 157 -2.05 -25.07 19.12
C PHE A 157 -1.77 -26.45 19.74
N ASP A 158 -1.64 -27.52 18.95
CA ASP A 158 -1.49 -28.90 19.46
C ASP A 158 -0.06 -29.46 19.26
N GLU A 159 0.72 -28.92 18.32
CA GLU A 159 2.09 -29.38 18.01
C GLU A 159 3.13 -28.27 18.13
N GLY A 160 3.48 -27.94 19.37
CA GLY A 160 4.89 -27.66 19.69
C GLY A 160 5.41 -26.22 19.59
N ASP A 161 4.56 -25.21 19.40
CA ASP A 161 4.94 -23.89 19.92
C ASP A 161 4.96 -24.01 21.43
N ASP A 162 6.15 -23.76 21.98
CA ASP A 162 6.38 -23.73 23.41
C ASP A 162 5.41 -22.69 23.97
N THR A 163 4.26 -23.14 24.47
CA THR A 163 3.43 -22.29 25.35
C THR A 163 4.24 -21.84 26.55
N SER A 164 5.50 -22.29 26.74
CA SER A 164 6.48 -21.60 27.57
C SER A 164 6.69 -20.15 27.18
N GLU A 165 6.77 -19.73 25.90
CA GLU A 165 7.04 -18.30 25.61
C GLU A 165 5.82 -17.40 25.91
N ILE A 166 4.62 -17.96 26.05
CA ILE A 166 3.44 -17.27 26.60
C ILE A 166 3.31 -17.48 28.13
N ASP A 167 3.80 -18.60 28.69
CA ASP A 167 3.95 -18.84 30.14
C ASP A 167 5.16 -18.10 30.75
N ASP A 168 6.04 -17.51 29.92
CA ASP A 168 7.22 -16.74 30.31
C ASP A 168 6.90 -15.28 30.63
N TYR A 169 5.63 -14.85 30.46
CA TYR A 169 5.09 -13.89 31.40
C TYR A 169 5.01 -14.61 32.73
N ASP A 170 6.14 -14.63 33.45
CA ASP A 170 6.28 -15.24 34.76
C ASP A 170 4.98 -14.97 35.51
N ASP A 171 4.39 -16.00 36.13
CA ASP A 171 3.30 -15.82 37.09
C ASP A 171 3.66 -14.70 38.09
N ALA A 172 4.96 -14.41 38.30
CA ALA A 172 5.48 -13.24 39.01
C ALA A 172 5.19 -11.85 38.37
N THR A 173 5.17 -11.68 37.05
CA THR A 173 4.83 -10.43 36.34
C THR A 173 3.33 -10.16 36.32
N ILE A 174 2.52 -11.21 36.11
CA ILE A 174 1.06 -11.12 36.24
C ILE A 174 0.69 -10.93 37.71
N GLN A 175 1.32 -11.67 38.63
CA GLN A 175 1.18 -11.48 40.08
C GLN A 175 1.70 -10.11 40.51
N GLU A 176 2.76 -9.53 39.92
CA GLU A 176 3.23 -8.18 40.24
C GLU A 176 2.22 -7.13 39.77
N LEU A 177 1.57 -7.31 38.61
CA LEU A 177 0.46 -6.47 38.15
C LEU A 177 -0.79 -6.59 39.05
N TRP A 178 -1.03 -7.76 39.63
CA TRP A 178 -2.14 -8.04 40.55
C TRP A 178 -1.78 -7.77 42.04
N ASP A 179 -0.49 -7.68 42.40
CA ASP A 179 0.07 -7.31 43.70
C ASP A 179 0.42 -5.81 43.77
N VAL A 180 0.36 -5.04 42.67
CA VAL A 180 0.36 -3.56 42.74
C VAL A 180 -0.82 -3.07 43.60
N ASP A 181 -1.86 -3.89 43.72
CA ASP A 181 -2.99 -3.71 44.65
C ASP A 181 -2.56 -3.79 46.13
N ALA A 182 -1.52 -4.58 46.45
CA ALA A 182 -1.10 -4.86 47.83
C ALA A 182 -0.11 -3.82 48.43
N GLU A 183 0.74 -3.16 47.63
CA GLU A 183 1.77 -2.23 48.17
C GLU A 183 1.37 -0.74 48.18
N GLN A 184 0.28 -0.34 47.49
CA GLN A 184 -0.27 1.03 47.60
C GLN A 184 -1.35 1.21 48.66
N GLY A 185 -1.52 0.23 49.55
CA GLY A 185 -2.35 0.37 50.75
C GLY A 185 -3.84 0.55 50.44
N VAL A 186 -4.32 -0.04 49.35
CA VAL A 186 -5.75 -0.15 49.05
C VAL A 186 -6.19 -1.54 49.49
N ASP A 187 -6.39 -1.69 50.79
CA ASP A 187 -6.97 -2.87 51.44
C ASP A 187 -8.47 -2.95 51.11
N SER A 188 -8.79 -3.19 49.83
CA SER A 188 -10.17 -3.21 49.32
C SER A 188 -10.50 -4.61 48.81
N GLU A 189 -11.15 -5.40 49.64
CA GLU A 189 -11.75 -6.71 49.32
C GLU A 189 -12.91 -6.62 48.29
N GLU A 190 -13.05 -5.50 47.56
CA GLU A 190 -14.10 -5.31 46.56
C GLU A 190 -13.50 -5.37 45.16
N PRO A 191 -14.03 -6.20 44.25
CA PRO A 191 -13.61 -6.19 42.86
C PRO A 191 -13.80 -4.77 42.31
N LEU A 192 -12.83 -4.28 41.53
CA LEU A 192 -12.89 -2.97 40.89
C LEU A 192 -14.27 -2.79 40.22
N SER A 193 -14.84 -1.60 40.36
CA SER A 193 -16.09 -1.28 39.67
C SER A 193 -15.88 -1.26 38.16
N ASP A 194 -16.94 -1.51 37.39
CA ASP A 194 -16.87 -1.49 35.91
C ASP A 194 -16.22 -0.19 35.38
N ASP A 195 -16.47 0.95 36.05
CA ASP A 195 -15.89 2.25 35.71
C ASP A 195 -14.36 2.32 35.93
N GLU A 196 -13.84 1.61 36.95
CA GLU A 196 -12.41 1.54 37.26
C GLU A 196 -11.69 0.56 36.33
N TYR A 197 -12.33 -0.55 35.95
CA TYR A 197 -11.85 -1.43 34.88
C TYR A 197 -11.75 -0.69 33.55
N GLN A 198 -12.74 0.14 33.23
CA GLN A 198 -12.75 0.91 31.99
C GLN A 198 -11.62 1.94 31.96
N ALA A 199 -11.35 2.61 33.08
CA ALA A 199 -10.25 3.57 33.19
C ALA A 199 -8.86 2.91 33.08
N LEU A 200 -8.71 1.68 33.59
CA LEU A 200 -7.49 0.89 33.45
C LEU A 200 -7.27 0.45 32.00
N LEU A 201 -8.32 -0.02 31.34
CA LEU A 201 -8.29 -0.38 29.91
C LEU A 201 -7.94 0.84 29.05
N GLU A 202 -8.60 1.98 29.27
CA GLU A 202 -8.28 3.24 28.59
C GLU A 202 -6.83 3.69 28.84
N SER A 203 -6.31 3.49 30.06
CA SER A 203 -4.93 3.83 30.37
C SER A 203 -3.91 2.89 29.72
N SER A 204 -4.25 1.62 29.54
CA SER A 204 -3.43 0.64 28.81
C SER A 204 -3.40 0.95 27.32
N ILE A 205 -4.57 1.26 26.74
CA ILE A 205 -4.73 1.70 25.35
C ILE A 205 -3.94 3.01 25.11
N ALA A 206 -4.02 3.96 26.03
CA ALA A 206 -3.30 5.25 25.92
C ALA A 206 -1.76 5.13 26.05
N ASN A 207 -1.25 4.04 26.63
CA ASN A 207 0.19 3.77 26.72
C ASN A 207 0.75 3.00 25.51
N GLY A 208 -0.06 2.76 24.47
CA GLY A 208 0.38 2.11 23.23
C GLY A 208 0.72 0.62 23.38
N ALA A 209 0.30 0.00 24.49
CA ALA A 209 0.38 -1.44 24.73
C ALA A 209 -0.93 -2.10 24.29
N GLU A 210 -1.30 -1.91 23.03
CA GLU A 210 -2.17 -2.91 22.40
C GLU A 210 -1.29 -4.16 22.27
N PRO A 211 -1.67 -5.31 22.85
CA PRO A 211 -1.20 -6.56 22.27
C PRO A 211 -1.78 -6.57 20.86
N ILE A 212 -0.99 -6.14 19.89
CA ILE A 212 -1.27 -6.39 18.48
C ILE A 212 -1.22 -7.91 18.41
N ILE A 213 -2.38 -8.55 18.53
CA ILE A 213 -2.51 -9.96 18.17
C ILE A 213 -2.33 -9.93 16.65
N GLU A 214 -1.08 -10.02 16.20
CA GLU A 214 -0.76 -10.29 14.81
C GLU A 214 -1.28 -11.69 14.55
N ILE A 215 -2.53 -11.79 14.11
CA ILE A 215 -3.08 -13.04 13.63
C ILE A 215 -2.26 -13.39 12.39
N PRO A 216 -1.51 -14.50 12.38
CA PRO A 216 -0.74 -14.91 11.21
C PRO A 216 -1.73 -15.04 10.04
N ALA A 217 -1.57 -14.16 9.06
CA ALA A 217 -2.47 -14.08 7.92
C ALA A 217 -1.63 -14.14 6.65
N GLU A 218 -1.86 -15.19 5.86
CA GLU A 218 -1.22 -15.33 4.56
C GLU A 218 -1.84 -14.32 3.60
N THR A 219 -0.99 -13.46 3.03
CA THR A 219 -1.45 -12.35 2.18
C THR A 219 -1.14 -12.63 0.72
N LEU A 220 -2.18 -12.74 -0.10
CA LEU A 220 -2.09 -12.81 -1.55
C LEU A 220 -2.35 -11.43 -2.16
N GLU A 221 -1.31 -10.85 -2.77
CA GLU A 221 -1.41 -9.56 -3.46
C GLU A 221 -1.99 -9.75 -4.86
N LEU A 222 -3.19 -9.18 -5.09
CA LEU A 222 -3.91 -9.29 -6.35
C LEU A 222 -3.56 -8.14 -7.32
N GLY A 223 -2.79 -7.16 -6.86
CA GLY A 223 -2.20 -6.09 -7.66
C GLY A 223 -2.89 -4.73 -7.51
N THR A 224 -2.46 -3.79 -8.35
CA THR A 224 -2.95 -2.40 -8.40
C THR A 224 -3.66 -2.12 -9.72
N TYR A 225 -4.84 -1.48 -9.64
CA TYR A 225 -5.74 -1.27 -10.76
C TYR A 225 -6.04 0.22 -10.93
N ILE A 226 -5.75 0.74 -12.13
CA ILE A 226 -6.17 2.08 -12.58
C ILE A 226 -7.44 2.02 -13.45
N ASP A 227 -7.78 0.82 -13.93
CA ASP A 227 -8.97 0.54 -14.73
C ASP A 227 -9.99 -0.13 -13.81
N PHE A 228 -11.01 0.63 -13.40
CA PHE A 228 -12.01 0.16 -12.44
C PHE A 228 -12.92 -0.93 -13.01
N ASP A 229 -13.14 -0.98 -14.33
CA ASP A 229 -13.86 -2.09 -14.94
C ASP A 229 -13.11 -3.41 -14.74
N ARG A 230 -11.77 -3.37 -14.90
CA ARG A 230 -10.91 -4.52 -14.62
C ARG A 230 -10.84 -4.85 -13.13
N LEU A 231 -10.88 -3.84 -12.25
CA LEU A 231 -10.99 -4.06 -10.80
C LEU A 231 -12.23 -4.92 -10.51
N PHE A 232 -13.41 -4.53 -10.99
CA PHE A 232 -14.64 -5.28 -10.75
C PHE A 232 -14.62 -6.70 -11.37
N ASP A 233 -13.97 -6.90 -12.53
CA ASP A 233 -13.75 -8.24 -13.08
C ASP A 233 -12.91 -9.12 -12.14
N VAL A 234 -11.87 -8.56 -11.54
CA VAL A 234 -10.99 -9.27 -10.60
C VAL A 234 -11.71 -9.56 -9.29
N LEU A 235 -12.47 -8.61 -8.75
CA LEU A 235 -13.27 -8.83 -7.54
C LEU A 235 -14.32 -9.92 -7.75
N GLY A 236 -14.99 -9.95 -8.91
CA GLY A 236 -15.88 -11.04 -9.27
C GLY A 236 -15.16 -12.39 -9.35
N LEU A 237 -13.96 -12.44 -9.92
CA LEU A 237 -13.14 -13.66 -9.94
C LEU A 237 -12.73 -14.11 -8.53
N VAL A 238 -12.42 -13.16 -7.64
CA VAL A 238 -12.09 -13.46 -6.23
C VAL A 238 -13.27 -14.14 -5.55
N ALA A 239 -14.49 -13.63 -5.75
CA ALA A 239 -15.70 -14.25 -5.18
C ALA A 239 -15.83 -15.73 -5.60
N GLU A 240 -15.50 -16.05 -6.85
CA GLU A 240 -15.54 -17.43 -7.35
C GLU A 240 -14.37 -18.32 -6.86
N ARG A 241 -13.21 -17.71 -6.55
CA ARG A 241 -11.96 -18.42 -6.26
C ARG A 241 -11.52 -18.38 -4.80
N ALA A 242 -12.19 -17.60 -3.95
CA ALA A 242 -11.83 -17.42 -2.55
C ALA A 242 -11.64 -18.75 -1.81
N LEU A 243 -12.57 -19.70 -1.96
CA LEU A 243 -12.48 -21.02 -1.31
C LEU A 243 -11.28 -21.86 -1.80
N ASP A 244 -10.91 -21.72 -3.07
CA ASP A 244 -9.78 -22.44 -3.66
C ASP A 244 -8.46 -21.85 -3.17
N TRP A 245 -8.37 -20.51 -3.09
CA TRP A 245 -7.19 -19.81 -2.59
C TRP A 245 -7.01 -19.96 -1.09
N GLU A 246 -8.07 -19.89 -0.30
CA GLU A 246 -8.03 -20.19 1.15
C GLU A 246 -7.42 -21.57 1.40
N SER A 247 -7.83 -22.59 0.63
CA SER A 247 -7.25 -23.94 0.77
C SER A 247 -5.79 -24.07 0.33
N GLN A 248 -5.25 -23.10 -0.40
CA GLN A 248 -3.88 -23.09 -0.89
C GLN A 248 -2.97 -22.18 -0.07
N LEU A 249 -3.53 -21.17 0.59
CA LEU A 249 -2.84 -20.24 1.48
C LEU A 249 -2.79 -20.76 2.92
N VAL A 250 -2.55 -22.07 3.05
CA VAL A 250 -2.27 -22.72 4.33
C VAL A 250 -0.82 -22.45 4.70
N PRO A 251 -0.51 -22.16 5.98
CA PRO A 251 0.85 -22.01 6.47
C PRO A 251 1.70 -23.18 5.99
N PHE A 252 2.88 -22.86 5.48
CA PHE A 252 3.79 -23.88 4.99
C PHE A 252 4.35 -24.67 6.17
N ASP A 253 3.95 -25.94 6.30
CA ASP A 253 4.54 -26.88 7.23
C ASP A 253 5.91 -27.35 6.67
N SER A 254 6.98 -26.80 7.23
CA SER A 254 8.35 -27.18 6.86
C SER A 254 8.73 -28.60 7.26
N ASP A 255 8.00 -29.22 8.20
CA ASP A 255 8.31 -30.55 8.71
C ASP A 255 7.74 -31.66 7.81
N GLU A 256 6.68 -31.39 7.04
CA GLU A 256 6.13 -32.32 6.03
C GLU A 256 6.84 -32.25 4.66
N PHE A 257 7.64 -31.19 4.42
CA PHE A 257 8.38 -31.05 3.17
C PHE A 257 9.78 -31.66 3.30
N ASP A 258 9.95 -32.91 2.82
CA ASP A 258 11.28 -33.45 2.52
C ASP A 258 11.92 -32.53 1.46
N GLU A 259 12.80 -31.63 1.89
CA GLU A 259 13.62 -30.83 0.98
C GLU A 259 14.21 -31.78 -0.07
N PRO A 260 13.94 -31.56 -1.37
CA PRO A 260 14.54 -32.41 -2.38
C PRO A 260 16.05 -32.27 -2.22
N ASP A 261 16.76 -33.38 -1.99
CA ASP A 261 18.22 -33.42 -1.90
C ASP A 261 18.80 -32.58 -3.04
N VAL A 262 19.09 -31.31 -2.75
CA VAL A 262 19.73 -30.43 -3.70
C VAL A 262 21.09 -31.06 -3.82
N TYR A 263 21.36 -31.68 -4.97
CA TYR A 263 22.71 -32.12 -5.28
C TYR A 263 23.59 -30.91 -5.07
N ASP A 264 24.38 -30.95 -4.01
CA ASP A 264 25.33 -29.92 -3.68
C ASP A 264 26.36 -29.92 -4.80
N ILE A 265 26.06 -29.15 -5.85
CA ILE A 265 26.86 -29.06 -7.05
C ILE A 265 28.18 -28.32 -6.75
N TYR A 266 28.22 -27.65 -5.59
CA TYR A 266 29.41 -27.13 -4.94
C TYR A 266 29.69 -27.90 -3.65
N GLY A 267 29.67 -29.23 -3.77
CA GLY A 267 30.09 -30.23 -2.80
C GLY A 267 30.61 -29.69 -1.47
N GLU A 268 29.79 -29.89 -0.44
CA GLU A 268 30.23 -30.12 0.93
C GLU A 268 31.56 -30.88 0.90
N ASP A 269 32.56 -30.25 1.52
CA ASP A 269 33.90 -30.75 1.74
C ASP A 269 33.85 -32.17 2.36
N THR A 270 33.71 -33.15 1.49
CA THR A 270 34.24 -34.50 1.68
C THR A 270 35.66 -34.53 1.15
N LEU A 271 36.44 -33.49 1.48
CA LEU A 271 37.89 -33.64 1.55
C LEU A 271 38.16 -34.51 2.76
N ASP A 272 38.19 -35.81 2.48
CA ASP A 272 38.84 -36.87 3.25
C ASP A 272 39.96 -36.28 4.12
N GLU A 273 39.79 -36.33 5.46
CA GLU A 273 40.72 -35.81 6.48
C GLU A 273 42.18 -36.34 6.31
N GLU A 274 42.40 -37.29 5.39
CA GLU A 274 43.70 -37.84 5.04
C GLU A 274 44.59 -36.85 4.25
N LEU A 275 44.03 -35.85 3.56
CA LEU A 275 44.80 -34.92 2.71
C LEU A 275 45.38 -33.70 3.45
N GLU A 276 44.88 -33.37 4.64
CA GLU A 276 45.40 -32.24 5.43
C GLU A 276 46.80 -32.50 6.00
N SER A 277 47.22 -33.76 6.09
CA SER A 277 48.51 -34.13 6.68
C SER A 277 49.72 -33.93 5.76
N GLU A 278 49.53 -33.77 4.44
CA GLU A 278 50.64 -33.66 3.47
C GLU A 278 51.05 -32.19 3.18
N PHE A 279 50.23 -31.21 3.57
CA PHE A 279 50.53 -29.79 3.31
C PHE A 279 51.26 -29.08 4.47
N ALA A 280 51.38 -29.72 5.64
CA ALA A 280 51.97 -29.11 6.84
C ALA A 280 53.51 -29.20 6.92
N GLU A 281 54.21 -29.84 5.97
CA GLU A 281 55.68 -30.04 6.02
C GLU A 281 56.50 -29.02 5.19
N TYR A 282 55.88 -27.99 4.60
CA TYR A 282 56.60 -26.99 3.80
C TYR A 282 56.39 -25.54 4.26
N ASN A 283 56.25 -25.31 5.56
CA ASN A 283 56.26 -23.94 6.07
C ASN A 283 57.03 -23.77 7.38
N ASP A 284 58.26 -24.27 7.37
CA ASP A 284 59.29 -23.84 8.31
C ASP A 284 60.57 -23.57 7.51
N GLU A 285 60.87 -22.28 7.35
CA GLU A 285 62.16 -21.63 7.62
C GLU A 285 62.37 -20.41 6.71
N ASP A 286 62.55 -19.26 7.39
CA ASP A 286 63.36 -18.10 7.00
C ASP A 286 62.77 -17.16 5.91
N ASP A 287 62.81 -15.83 5.98
CA ASP A 287 63.59 -14.90 6.79
C ASP A 287 63.00 -13.48 6.58
N GLU A 288 63.10 -12.67 7.65
CA GLU A 288 63.48 -11.24 7.67
C GLU A 288 62.79 -10.20 6.75
N ASP A 289 62.14 -9.24 7.43
CA ASP A 289 62.16 -7.78 7.20
C ASP A 289 62.24 -7.24 5.76
N ASP A 290 61.17 -6.59 5.29
CA ASP A 290 61.33 -5.26 4.67
C ASP A 290 60.04 -4.44 4.77
N ASP A 291 60.18 -3.26 5.38
CA ASP A 291 59.22 -2.17 5.33
C ASP A 291 59.19 -1.60 3.91
N GLU A 292 58.04 -1.44 3.27
CA GLU A 292 57.86 -0.42 2.23
C GLU A 292 56.38 -0.03 2.09
N ASP A 293 56.11 1.25 2.34
CA ASP A 293 54.87 1.97 2.03
C ASP A 293 54.43 1.69 0.58
N ASP A 294 53.15 1.44 0.33
CA ASP A 294 52.49 2.01 -0.85
C ASP A 294 50.97 2.00 -0.74
N ASP A 295 50.41 3.20 -0.90
CA ASP A 295 49.00 3.51 -1.05
C ASP A 295 48.38 2.73 -2.22
N LEU A 296 47.30 1.99 -1.98
CA LEU A 296 46.42 1.50 -3.05
C LEU A 296 44.96 1.89 -2.78
N GLU A 297 44.69 3.12 -3.21
CA GLU A 297 43.38 3.62 -3.62
C GLU A 297 42.92 2.85 -4.88
N ILE A 298 41.88 2.03 -4.79
CA ILE A 298 41.11 1.54 -5.96
C ILE A 298 39.64 1.37 -5.57
N HIS A 299 38.78 2.34 -5.88
CA HIS A 299 38.05 2.61 -7.14
C HIS A 299 36.67 1.95 -7.20
N GLU A 300 35.65 2.81 -7.04
CA GLU A 300 34.25 2.54 -7.29
C GLU A 300 34.05 2.02 -8.72
N LEU A 301 33.53 0.79 -8.86
CA LEU A 301 33.10 0.23 -10.13
C LEU A 301 31.70 0.74 -10.48
N SER A 302 31.67 1.94 -11.04
CA SER A 302 30.60 2.42 -11.92
C SER A 302 30.66 1.63 -13.23
N GLY A 303 29.78 0.64 -13.38
CA GLY A 303 29.56 -0.09 -14.64
C GLY A 303 28.49 0.59 -15.48
N SER A 304 28.87 1.62 -16.24
CA SER A 304 28.05 2.21 -17.29
C SER A 304 27.77 1.18 -18.39
N ARG A 305 26.49 0.96 -18.65
CA ARG A 305 25.91 0.18 -19.74
C ARG A 305 26.14 0.94 -21.05
N GLU A 306 27.10 0.44 -21.83
CA GLU A 306 27.48 0.98 -23.13
C GLU A 306 26.46 0.59 -24.20
N SER A 307 26.04 1.60 -24.94
CA SER A 307 25.22 1.58 -26.14
C SER A 307 25.86 0.74 -27.23
N LEU A 308 25.14 -0.29 -27.70
CA LEU A 308 25.48 -0.97 -28.96
C LEU A 308 24.81 -0.24 -30.12
N ASP A 309 25.63 0.56 -30.78
CA ASP A 309 25.42 1.11 -32.11
C ASP A 309 25.64 -0.02 -33.13
N ALA A 310 24.66 -0.23 -34.02
CA ALA A 310 24.77 -1.15 -35.14
C ALA A 310 24.46 -0.37 -36.41
N GLU A 311 25.48 0.26 -36.95
CA GLU A 311 25.50 0.71 -38.34
C GLU A 311 25.88 -0.49 -39.23
N ASP A 312 25.03 -0.79 -40.20
CA ASP A 312 25.44 -1.44 -41.43
C ASP A 312 24.73 -0.73 -42.59
N ASP A 313 25.52 0.07 -43.29
CA ASP A 313 25.25 0.66 -44.60
C ASP A 313 25.00 -0.45 -45.63
N GLU A 314 24.11 -0.20 -46.60
CA GLU A 314 24.55 -0.08 -48.00
C GLU A 314 23.35 0.27 -48.92
N ASP A 315 23.58 1.33 -49.69
CA ASP A 315 22.81 1.85 -50.82
C ASP A 315 22.51 0.79 -51.90
N ASP A 316 21.40 0.94 -52.64
CA ASP A 316 21.47 1.31 -54.08
C ASP A 316 20.11 1.25 -54.81
N GLU A 317 19.82 2.39 -55.46
CA GLU A 317 19.30 2.61 -56.81
C GLU A 317 17.89 2.16 -57.29
N GLU A 318 17.18 3.19 -57.78
CA GLU A 318 16.43 3.30 -59.05
C GLU A 318 15.37 2.23 -59.40
N ASP A 319 14.08 2.61 -59.36
CA ASP A 319 13.25 3.13 -60.48
C ASP A 319 11.76 3.24 -60.06
#